data_AF-A0A4P9WLM8-F1
#
_entry.id   AF-A0A4P9WLM8-F1
#
_cell.length_a   1.000
_cell.length_b   1.000
_cell.length_c   1.000
_cell.angle_alpha   90.00
_cell.angle_beta   90.00
_cell.angle_gamma   90.00
#
_symmetry.space_group_name_H-M   'P 1'
#
loop_
_entity.id
_entity.type
_entity.pdbx_description
1 polymer ?
#
loop_
_entity_poly.entity_id
_entity_poly.type
_entity_poly.pdbx_seq_one_letter_code
_entity_poly.pdbx_strand_id
1 'polypeptide(L)'
;SHKALTFRTGQLSAGRRSKGVPQTACVGGDACHDGVDIPVIQCRNVGFDGKDVQWKCEAELDNRHKFGETVVTCEGYAYPEDPYVLAGK
;
A
#
# COMPACT_ATOMS: atom_id res chain seq x y z
N SER A 1 7.18 17.25 -5.78
CA SER A 1 7.03 16.31 -4.66
C SER A 1 6.49 15.00 -5.24
N HIS A 2 7.32 13.96 -5.34
CA HIS A 2 6.82 12.64 -5.74
C HIS A 2 6.49 11.87 -4.46
N LYS A 3 5.23 11.93 -4.03
CA LYS A 3 4.73 11.21 -2.84
C LYS A 3 4.57 9.72 -3.23
N ALA A 4 5.59 8.92 -2.97
CA ALA A 4 5.56 7.46 -3.12
C ALA A 4 5.49 6.80 -1.72
N LEU A 5 4.80 5.68 -1.63
CA LEU A 5 4.73 4.82 -0.46
C LEU A 5 5.50 3.53 -0.75
N THR A 6 6.25 3.05 0.23
CA THR A 6 6.96 1.77 0.14
C THR A 6 6.49 0.89 1.27
N PHE A 7 5.85 -0.22 0.92
CA PHE A 7 5.36 -1.21 1.87
C PHE A 7 6.31 -2.40 1.89
N ARG A 8 6.57 -2.95 3.07
CA ARG A 8 7.47 -4.09 3.26
C ARG A 8 6.74 -5.22 3.97
N THR A 9 6.83 -6.42 3.41
CA THR A 9 6.22 -7.60 4.02
C THR A 9 6.83 -7.89 5.39
N GLY A 10 5.98 -8.21 6.36
CA GLY A 10 6.36 -8.42 7.76
C GLY A 10 6.59 -7.15 8.58
N GLN A 11 6.53 -5.95 7.98
CA GLN A 11 6.58 -4.68 8.72
C GLN A 11 5.18 -4.24 9.17
N LEU A 12 5.12 -3.51 10.28
CA LEU A 12 3.90 -2.87 10.77
C LEU A 12 3.84 -1.40 10.35
N SER A 13 2.63 -0.88 10.18
CA SER A 13 2.38 0.53 9.93
C SER A 13 2.69 1.36 11.19
N ALA A 14 3.10 2.60 10.97
CA ALA A 14 3.23 3.56 12.05
C ALA A 14 1.83 4.09 12.44
N GLY A 15 1.30 3.63 13.57
CA GLY A 15 0.04 4.13 14.15
C GLY A 15 0.32 5.10 15.29
N ARG A 16 -0.31 6.28 15.28
CA ARG A 16 -0.20 7.25 16.39
C ARG A 16 -1.17 6.96 17.53
N ARG A 17 -2.37 6.47 17.20
CA ARG A 17 -3.47 6.23 18.16
C ARG A 17 -3.87 4.76 18.25
N SER A 18 -3.45 3.95 17.29
CA SER A 18 -3.77 2.53 17.13
C SER A 18 -2.48 1.70 17.24
N LYS A 19 -2.64 0.39 17.46
CA LYS A 19 -1.54 -0.56 17.27
C LYS A 19 -1.24 -0.65 15.78
N GLY A 20 0.04 -0.68 15.42
CA GLY A 20 0.46 -0.88 14.04
C GLY A 20 -0.15 -2.15 13.44
N VAL A 21 -0.64 -2.06 12.21
CA VAL A 21 -1.18 -3.17 11.44
C VAL A 21 -0.18 -3.60 10.37
N PRO A 22 -0.21 -4.83 9.84
CA PRO A 22 0.68 -5.22 8.74
C PRO A 22 0.62 -4.23 7.58
N GLN A 23 1.79 -3.81 7.08
CA GLN A 23 1.89 -2.88 5.94
C GLN A 23 1.35 -3.48 4.64
N THR A 24 1.42 -4.81 4.49
CA THR A 24 0.92 -5.56 3.35
C THR A 24 0.02 -6.69 3.84
N ALA A 25 -1.02 -7.00 3.06
CA ALA A 25 -1.88 -8.15 3.27
C ALA A 25 -2.33 -8.70 1.92
N CYS A 26 -2.18 -10.02 1.73
CA CYS A 26 -2.76 -10.73 0.60
C CYS A 26 -4.18 -11.16 1.01
N VAL A 27 -5.21 -10.55 0.42
CA VAL A 27 -6.61 -10.73 0.85
C VAL A 27 -7.46 -11.55 -0.11
N GLY A 28 -6.92 -11.93 -1.27
CA GLY A 28 -7.61 -12.76 -2.25
C GLY A 28 -6.78 -13.02 -3.51
N GLY A 29 -7.22 -13.98 -4.31
CA GLY A 29 -6.49 -14.49 -5.48
C GLY A 29 -5.72 -15.76 -5.17
N ASP A 30 -5.52 -16.59 -6.19
CA ASP A 30 -4.99 -17.95 -6.06
C ASP A 30 -3.59 -17.97 -5.42
N ALA A 31 -2.75 -17.01 -5.80
CA ALA A 31 -1.38 -16.87 -5.32
C ALA A 31 -1.24 -16.51 -3.83
N CYS A 32 -2.30 -15.99 -3.19
CA CYS A 32 -2.28 -15.73 -1.75
C CYS A 32 -2.18 -17.02 -0.93
N HIS A 33 -2.80 -18.11 -1.42
CA HIS A 33 -2.75 -19.41 -0.75
C HIS A 33 -1.41 -20.11 -0.94
N ASP A 34 -0.73 -19.82 -2.06
CA ASP A 34 0.58 -20.38 -2.40
C ASP A 34 1.75 -19.75 -1.63
N GLY A 35 1.47 -18.76 -0.77
CA GLY A 35 2.48 -18.13 0.08
C GLY A 35 3.51 -17.32 -0.70
N VAL A 36 3.11 -16.70 -1.81
CA VAL A 36 4.00 -15.85 -2.60
C VAL A 36 4.55 -14.72 -1.74
N ASP A 37 5.88 -14.69 -1.59
CA ASP A 37 6.58 -13.66 -0.84
C ASP A 37 6.92 -12.48 -1.74
N ILE A 38 6.25 -11.36 -1.50
CA ILE A 38 6.49 -10.09 -2.19
C ILE A 38 7.18 -9.17 -1.17
N PRO A 39 8.51 -9.05 -1.18
CA PRO A 39 9.22 -8.39 -0.08
C PRO A 39 8.96 -6.88 -0.01
N VAL A 40 8.80 -6.24 -1.17
CA VAL A 40 8.61 -4.78 -1.29
C VAL A 40 7.57 -4.46 -2.36
N ILE A 41 6.63 -3.58 -2.00
CA ILE A 41 5.64 -3.01 -2.94
C ILE A 41 5.82 -1.49 -2.93
N GLN A 42 6.02 -0.89 -4.10
CA GLN A 42 6.11 0.56 -4.26
C GLN A 42 4.83 1.10 -4.89
N CYS A 43 4.16 2.02 -4.22
CA CYS A 43 2.96 2.69 -4.73
C CYS A 43 3.22 4.17 -5.00
N ARG A 44 2.81 4.65 -6.16
CA ARG A 44 2.93 6.05 -6.58
C ARG A 44 1.56 6.67 -6.75
N ASN A 45 1.38 7.89 -6.27
CA ASN A 45 0.20 8.69 -6.57
C ASN A 45 0.22 9.03 -8.07
N VAL A 46 -0.80 8.56 -8.80
CA VAL A 46 -0.97 8.80 -10.24
C VAL A 46 -2.13 9.75 -10.55
N GLY A 47 -2.84 10.23 -9.53
CA GLY A 47 -3.93 11.18 -9.71
C GLY A 47 -4.86 11.26 -8.50
N PHE A 48 -5.91 12.07 -8.65
CA PHE A 48 -7.00 12.23 -7.71
C PHE A 48 -8.30 12.24 -8.52
N ASP A 49 -9.29 11.46 -8.12
CA ASP A 49 -10.54 11.30 -8.88
C ASP A 49 -11.66 12.26 -8.43
N GLY A 50 -11.35 13.20 -7.54
CA GLY A 50 -12.33 14.09 -6.91
C GLY A 50 -12.74 13.62 -5.51
N LYS A 51 -12.37 12.41 -5.11
CA LYS A 51 -12.66 11.85 -3.79
C LYS A 51 -11.41 11.28 -3.11
N ASP A 52 -10.69 10.41 -3.79
CA ASP A 52 -9.57 9.65 -3.24
C ASP A 52 -8.35 9.69 -4.19
N VAL A 53 -7.16 9.53 -3.61
CA VAL A 53 -5.94 9.42 -4.42
C VAL A 53 -5.86 8.08 -5.11
N GLN A 54 -5.51 8.14 -6.38
CA GLN A 54 -5.31 6.97 -7.22
C GLN A 54 -3.86 6.51 -7.09
N TRP A 55 -3.68 5.28 -6.60
CA TRP A 55 -2.37 4.67 -6.39
C TRP A 55 -2.09 3.64 -7.47
N LYS A 56 -0.93 3.75 -8.11
CA LYS A 56 -0.36 2.67 -8.92
C LYS A 56 0.71 1.95 -8.11
N CYS A 57 0.51 0.66 -7.85
CA CYS A 57 1.42 -0.18 -7.08
C CYS A 57 2.17 -1.17 -7.98
N GLU A 58 3.47 -1.30 -7.77
CA GLU A 58 4.38 -2.14 -8.55
C GLU A 58 5.33 -2.89 -7.60
N ALA A 59 5.72 -4.11 -7.98
CA ALA A 59 6.66 -4.95 -7.28
C ALA A 59 7.40 -5.85 -8.28
N GLU A 60 8.54 -6.39 -7.87
CA GLU A 60 9.19 -7.46 -8.62
C GLU A 60 8.45 -8.78 -8.36
N LEU A 61 7.81 -9.31 -9.40
CA LEU A 61 7.08 -10.56 -9.39
C LEU A 61 7.62 -11.46 -10.48
N ASP A 62 7.55 -12.78 -10.28
CA ASP A 62 7.82 -13.69 -11.37
C ASP A 62 6.75 -13.58 -12.48
N ASN A 63 7.05 -14.11 -13.66
CA ASN A 63 6.18 -13.98 -14.83
C ASN A 63 4.85 -14.75 -14.74
N ARG A 64 4.63 -15.52 -13.67
CA ARG A 64 3.37 -16.26 -13.43
C ARG A 64 2.40 -15.45 -12.58
N HIS A 65 2.90 -14.44 -11.87
CA HIS A 65 2.13 -13.64 -10.94
C HIS A 65 1.91 -12.22 -11.45
N LYS A 66 0.77 -11.66 -11.07
CA LYS A 66 0.45 -10.25 -11.25
C LYS A 66 -0.44 -9.79 -10.10
N PHE A 67 -0.42 -8.51 -9.81
CA PHE A 67 -1.45 -7.95 -8.96
C PHE A 67 -2.81 -8.00 -9.66
N GLY A 68 -3.83 -8.37 -8.88
CA GLY A 68 -5.23 -8.11 -9.22
C GLY A 68 -5.58 -6.67 -8.83
N GLU A 69 -6.71 -6.51 -8.14
CA GLU A 69 -7.06 -5.24 -7.52
C GLU A 69 -6.13 -4.94 -6.33
N THR A 70 -5.68 -3.69 -6.21
CA THR A 70 -4.86 -3.22 -5.09
C THR A 70 -5.53 -2.04 -4.42
N VAL A 71 -5.64 -2.10 -3.09
CA VAL A 71 -6.21 -1.02 -2.28
C VAL A 71 -5.13 -0.50 -1.34
N VAL A 72 -4.89 0.81 -1.38
CA VAL A 72 -3.99 1.50 -0.45
C VAL A 72 -4.84 2.24 0.57
N THR A 73 -4.63 1.94 1.85
CA THR A 73 -5.25 2.65 2.96
C THR A 73 -4.17 3.23 3.87
N CYS A 74 -4.42 4.42 4.39
CA CYS A 74 -3.55 5.08 5.36
C CYS A 74 -4.42 5.70 6.46
N GLU A 75 -3.97 5.63 7.70
CA GLU A 75 -4.64 6.31 8.81
C GLU A 75 -4.60 7.83 8.57
N GLY A 76 -5.77 8.45 8.36
CA GLY A 76 -5.86 9.90 8.15
C GLY A 76 -5.38 10.38 6.78
N TYR A 77 -5.47 9.54 5.74
CA TYR A 77 -5.33 9.98 4.35
C TYR A 77 -6.71 10.03 3.71
N ALA A 78 -7.48 11.10 3.98
CA ALA A 78 -8.75 11.32 3.31
C ALA A 78 -8.60 12.17 2.03
N TYR A 79 -7.53 12.99 1.90
CA TYR A 79 -7.27 13.84 0.72
C TYR A 79 -5.80 14.38 0.70
N PRO A 80 -5.28 14.90 -0.43
CA PRO A 80 -3.86 15.24 -0.63
C PRO A 80 -3.28 16.29 0.34
N GLU A 81 -4.13 17.16 0.89
CA GLU A 81 -3.83 18.23 1.85
C GLU A 81 -4.18 17.86 3.30
N ASP A 82 -4.54 16.61 3.59
CA ASP A 82 -4.91 16.21 4.95
C ASP A 82 -3.73 16.48 5.91
N PRO A 83 -3.89 17.39 6.89
CA PRO A 83 -2.82 17.80 7.79
C PRO A 83 -2.39 16.68 8.75
N TYR A 84 -3.09 15.55 8.77
CA TYR A 84 -2.82 14.41 9.63
C TYR A 84 -2.17 13.22 8.92
N VAL A 85 -1.74 13.36 7.66
CA VAL A 85 -0.95 12.32 6.99
C VAL A 85 0.36 12.12 7.74
N LEU A 86 0.42 11.04 8.51
CA LEU A 86 1.64 10.62 9.19
C LEU A 86 2.63 10.18 8.12
N ALA A 87 3.78 10.86 8.06
CA ALA A 87 4.94 10.36 7.35
C ALA A 87 5.44 9.09 8.08
N GLY A 88 4.83 7.95 7.77
CA GLY A 88 5.31 6.64 8.20
C GLY A 88 6.62 6.31 7.48
N LYS A 89 7.63 5.87 8.23
CA LYS A 89 8.83 5.25 7.69
C LYS A 89 8.61 3.76 7.45
#